data_AF-A0A7X4LJ12-F1
#
_entry.id   AF-A0A7X4LJ12-F1
#
_cell.length_a   1.000
_cell.length_b   1.000
_cell.length_c   1.000
_cell.angle_alpha   90.00
_cell.angle_beta   90.00
_cell.angle_gamma   90.00
#
_symmetry.space_group_name_H-M   'P 1'
#
loop_
_entity.id
_entity.type
_entity.pdbx_description
1 polymer ?
#
loop_
_entity_poly.entity_id
_entity_poly.type
_entity_poly.pdbx_seq_one_letter_code
_entity_poly.pdbx_strand_id
1 'polypeptide(L)'
;MLRFAILQIKDTQLAEDAVQEAMFAAFQHREKFSRKAALKTWVFAILKNKLIDILRKERRFTAAEDLAEGKGLHGDELLEKLFSDNGHWQKAERPVQWQEPEQYMENDHFWRIFDTCLRMMPENYSRLFMMREFLELDSDEICSNEAISGNHLNVTLYRARIRLRECLEIRWFSKES
;
A
#
# COMPACT_ATOMS: atom_id res chain seq x y z
N MET A 1 -11.30 0.56 -5.64
CA MET A 1 -11.70 -0.75 -5.09
C MET A 1 -11.03 -1.89 -5.84
N LEU A 2 -11.36 -2.16 -7.10
CA LEU A 2 -10.74 -3.27 -7.85
C LEU A 2 -9.21 -3.19 -7.96
N ARG A 3 -8.68 -2.04 -8.37
CA ARG A 3 -7.23 -1.82 -8.42
C ARG A 3 -6.53 -2.12 -7.09
N PHE A 4 -7.18 -1.71 -5.99
CA PHE A 4 -6.68 -1.96 -4.65
C PHE A 4 -6.73 -3.46 -4.32
N ALA A 5 -7.85 -4.13 -4.62
CA ALA A 5 -7.99 -5.57 -4.40
C ALA A 5 -6.95 -6.38 -5.19
N ILE A 6 -6.71 -6.05 -6.47
CA ILE A 6 -5.69 -6.70 -7.31
C ILE A 6 -4.28 -6.52 -6.74
N LEU A 7 -3.98 -5.35 -6.16
CA LEU A 7 -2.69 -5.13 -5.51
C LEU A 7 -2.50 -6.05 -4.28
N GLN A 8 -3.59 -6.36 -3.57
CA GLN A 8 -3.57 -7.18 -2.35
C GLN A 8 -3.73 -8.67 -2.65
N ILE A 9 -4.37 -9.06 -3.74
CA ILE A 9 -4.64 -10.46 -4.09
C ILE A 9 -4.08 -10.70 -5.48
N LYS A 10 -3.09 -11.59 -5.58
CA LYS A 10 -2.41 -11.90 -6.85
C LYS A 10 -3.36 -12.49 -7.89
N ASP A 11 -4.38 -13.22 -7.42
CA ASP A 11 -5.47 -13.72 -8.26
C ASP A 11 -6.46 -12.60 -8.58
N THR A 12 -6.49 -12.22 -9.87
CA THR A 12 -7.38 -11.16 -10.37
C THR A 12 -8.86 -11.53 -10.26
N GLN A 13 -9.22 -12.81 -10.47
CA GLN A 13 -10.60 -13.26 -10.36
C GLN A 13 -11.08 -13.15 -8.90
N LEU A 14 -10.25 -13.61 -7.97
CA LEU A 14 -10.55 -13.52 -6.54
C LEU A 14 -10.65 -12.06 -6.07
N ALA A 15 -9.83 -11.17 -6.63
CA ALA A 15 -9.91 -9.73 -6.38
C ALA A 15 -11.23 -9.12 -6.90
N GLU A 16 -11.69 -9.52 -8.08
CA GLU A 16 -12.98 -9.10 -8.64
C GLU A 16 -14.14 -9.58 -7.78
N ASP A 17 -14.13 -10.86 -7.41
CA ASP A 17 -15.15 -11.47 -6.56
C ASP A 17 -15.23 -10.75 -5.20
N ALA A 18 -14.09 -10.45 -4.57
CA ALA A 18 -14.06 -9.71 -3.31
C ALA A 18 -14.73 -8.32 -3.41
N VAL A 19 -14.53 -7.62 -4.53
CA VAL A 19 -15.17 -6.32 -4.79
C VAL A 19 -16.67 -6.49 -5.01
N GLN A 20 -17.08 -7.47 -5.80
CA GLN A 20 -18.50 -7.75 -6.04
C GLN A 20 -19.22 -8.09 -4.74
N GLU A 21 -18.64 -8.96 -3.92
CA GLU A 21 -19.20 -9.31 -2.62
C GLU A 21 -19.26 -8.11 -1.67
N ALA A 22 -18.26 -7.23 -1.68
CA ALA A 22 -18.27 -6.01 -0.85
C ALA A 22 -19.41 -5.07 -1.26
N MET A 23 -19.61 -4.87 -2.56
CA MET A 23 -20.71 -4.09 -3.11
C MET A 23 -22.07 -4.71 -2.76
N PHE A 24 -22.20 -6.03 -2.88
CA PHE A 24 -23.42 -6.76 -2.54
C PHE A 24 -23.74 -6.67 -1.04
N ALA A 25 -22.74 -6.86 -0.18
CA ALA A 25 -22.89 -6.72 1.27
C ALA A 25 -23.28 -5.29 1.68
N ALA A 26 -22.68 -4.28 1.04
CA ALA A 26 -23.07 -2.89 1.23
C ALA A 26 -24.54 -2.64 0.85
N PHE A 27 -24.99 -3.20 -0.28
CA PHE A 27 -26.38 -3.07 -0.71
C PHE A 27 -27.38 -3.75 0.25
N GLN A 28 -27.05 -4.96 0.73
CA GLN A 28 -27.88 -5.68 1.70
C GLN A 28 -27.97 -4.96 3.05
N HIS A 29 -26.88 -4.34 3.48
CA HIS A 29 -26.79 -3.66 4.78
C HIS A 29 -26.94 -2.14 4.69
N ARG A 30 -27.50 -1.61 3.59
CA ARG A 30 -27.67 -0.16 3.38
C ARG A 30 -28.40 0.54 4.53
N GLU A 31 -29.31 -0.15 5.22
CA GLU A 31 -30.04 0.41 6.37
C GLU A 31 -29.14 0.65 7.59
N LYS A 32 -27.98 -0.04 7.67
CA LYS A 32 -26.97 0.18 8.71
C LYS A 32 -26.03 1.36 8.38
N PHE A 33 -26.14 1.95 7.19
CA PHE A 33 -25.31 3.09 6.80
C PHE A 33 -25.76 4.36 7.51
N SER A 34 -25.05 4.71 8.58
CA SER A 34 -25.36 5.84 9.46
C SER A 34 -24.98 7.23 8.92
N ARG A 35 -24.51 7.33 7.66
CA ARG A 35 -24.06 8.58 7.00
C ARG A 35 -22.97 9.37 7.75
N LYS A 36 -22.27 8.75 8.71
CA LYS A 36 -21.14 9.35 9.42
C LYS A 36 -19.86 9.45 8.58
N ALA A 37 -19.83 8.79 7.43
CA ALA A 37 -18.76 8.85 6.43
C ALA A 37 -19.38 8.83 5.03
N ALA A 38 -18.61 9.19 4.00
CA ALA A 38 -19.03 9.03 2.62
C ALA A 38 -19.36 7.55 2.32
N LEU A 39 -20.35 7.32 1.45
CA LEU A 39 -20.78 5.96 1.08
C LEU A 39 -19.61 5.12 0.56
N LYS A 40 -18.75 5.72 -0.28
CA LYS A 40 -17.54 5.11 -0.81
C LYS A 40 -16.63 4.59 0.31
N THR A 41 -16.40 5.38 1.35
CA THR A 41 -15.58 5.01 2.52
C THR A 41 -16.17 3.82 3.26
N TRP A 42 -17.49 3.79 3.44
CA TRP A 42 -18.17 2.67 4.11
C TRP A 42 -18.10 1.36 3.31
N VAL A 43 -18.37 1.41 2.00
CA VAL A 43 -18.20 0.24 1.12
C VAL A 43 -16.75 -0.23 1.12
N PHE A 44 -15.82 0.71 1.14
CA PHE A 44 -14.39 0.41 1.19
C PHE A 44 -14.01 -0.31 2.49
N ALA A 45 -14.56 0.09 3.64
CA ALA A 45 -14.31 -0.61 4.90
C ALA A 45 -14.79 -2.07 4.86
N ILE A 46 -15.90 -2.36 4.17
CA ILE A 46 -16.38 -3.73 3.94
C ILE A 46 -15.38 -4.50 3.07
N LEU A 47 -14.89 -3.89 1.98
CA LEU A 47 -13.88 -4.49 1.12
C LEU A 47 -12.59 -4.78 1.90
N LYS A 48 -12.09 -3.83 2.71
CA LYS A 48 -10.91 -4.01 3.57
C LYS A 48 -11.04 -5.26 4.43
N ASN A 49 -12.16 -5.43 5.13
CA ASN A 49 -12.39 -6.62 5.97
C ASN A 49 -12.36 -7.91 5.15
N LYS A 50 -13.00 -7.93 3.98
CA LYS A 50 -12.98 -9.10 3.08
C LYS A 50 -11.57 -9.45 2.60
N LEU A 51 -10.77 -8.46 2.22
CA LEU A 51 -9.39 -8.67 1.79
C LEU A 51 -8.54 -9.24 2.92
N ILE A 52 -8.68 -8.73 4.15
CA ILE A 52 -8.02 -9.28 5.34
C ILE A 52 -8.41 -10.74 5.55
N ASP A 53 -9.69 -11.08 5.42
CA ASP A 53 -10.17 -12.46 5.56
C ASP A 53 -9.60 -13.39 4.47
N ILE A 54 -9.45 -12.90 3.23
CA ILE A 54 -8.83 -13.66 2.13
C ILE A 54 -7.35 -13.90 2.41
N LEU A 55 -6.59 -12.87 2.76
CA LEU A 55 -5.15 -12.98 3.08
C LEU A 55 -4.91 -13.96 4.24
N ARG A 56 -5.73 -13.89 5.29
CA ARG A 56 -5.68 -14.85 6.41
C ARG A 56 -5.97 -16.29 6.00
N LYS A 57 -6.76 -16.51 4.95
CA LYS A 57 -7.00 -17.85 4.38
C LYS A 57 -5.84 -18.31 3.51
N GLU A 58 -5.27 -17.44 2.66
CA GLU A 58 -4.08 -17.75 1.85
C GLU A 58 -2.93 -18.26 2.72
N ARG A 59 -2.66 -17.61 3.86
CA ARG A 59 -1.69 -18.08 4.86
C ARG A 59 -1.85 -19.55 5.23
N ARG A 60 -3.09 -20.05 5.35
CA ARG A 60 -3.36 -21.45 5.75
C ARG A 60 -2.97 -22.44 4.65
N PHE A 61 -2.97 -22.01 3.38
CA PHE A 61 -2.57 -22.83 2.24
C PHE A 61 -1.05 -22.74 1.99
N THR A 62 -0.46 -21.55 2.09
CA THR A 62 0.99 -21.34 1.84
C THR A 62 1.88 -21.91 2.96
N ALA A 63 1.36 -22.14 4.17
CA ALA A 63 2.08 -22.84 5.23
C ALA A 63 2.49 -24.29 4.86
N ALA A 64 2.01 -24.83 3.73
CA ALA A 64 2.36 -26.14 3.21
C ALA A 64 3.50 -26.13 2.16
N GLU A 65 3.92 -24.96 1.64
CA GLU A 65 4.89 -24.87 0.54
C GLU A 65 5.98 -23.83 0.83
N ASP A 66 7.13 -24.37 1.20
CA ASP A 66 8.52 -23.91 1.11
C ASP A 66 8.97 -22.46 1.36
N LEU A 67 10.10 -22.45 2.09
CA LEU A 67 11.12 -21.40 2.19
C LEU A 67 11.67 -21.03 0.81
N ALA A 68 11.44 -19.78 0.37
CA ALA A 68 12.15 -19.20 -0.76
C ALA A 68 12.86 -17.90 -0.34
N GLU A 69 14.18 -18.07 -0.20
CA GLU A 69 15.28 -17.12 -0.22
C GLU A 69 14.96 -15.65 -0.55
N GLY A 70 15.46 -14.76 0.31
CA GLY A 70 15.46 -13.30 0.17
C GLY A 70 16.17 -12.78 -1.08
N LYS A 71 15.52 -12.90 -2.23
CA LYS A 71 15.88 -12.18 -3.45
C LYS A 71 15.25 -10.79 -3.41
N GLY A 72 16.06 -9.76 -3.12
CA GLY A 72 15.63 -8.36 -3.26
C GLY A 72 16.34 -7.32 -2.39
N LEU A 73 17.31 -7.70 -1.55
CA LEU A 73 17.96 -6.72 -0.67
C LEU A 73 19.12 -5.93 -1.31
N HIS A 74 19.62 -6.30 -2.48
CA HIS A 74 20.73 -5.59 -3.12
C HIS A 74 20.28 -4.43 -4.02
N GLY A 75 20.93 -3.27 -3.84
CA GLY A 75 21.02 -2.17 -4.82
C GLY A 75 19.69 -1.51 -5.16
N ASP A 76 19.09 -0.78 -4.22
CA ASP A 76 18.08 0.21 -4.59
C ASP A 76 18.82 1.45 -5.10
N GLU A 77 19.10 1.51 -6.41
CA GLU A 77 19.86 2.59 -7.08
C GLU A 77 19.32 3.99 -6.71
N LEU A 78 18.03 4.09 -6.40
CA LEU A 78 17.45 5.33 -5.89
C LEU A 78 18.04 5.70 -4.53
N LEU A 79 18.11 4.76 -3.58
CA LEU A 79 18.66 5.04 -2.24
C LEU A 79 20.14 5.46 -2.32
N GLU A 80 20.92 4.84 -3.19
CA GLU A 80 22.34 5.20 -3.39
C GLU A 80 22.51 6.65 -3.90
N LYS A 81 21.52 7.17 -4.65
CA LYS A 81 21.49 8.58 -5.09
C LYS A 81 21.01 9.54 -4.01
N LEU A 82 20.10 9.10 -3.14
CA LEU A 82 19.49 9.96 -2.12
C LEU A 82 20.36 10.14 -0.87
N PHE A 83 21.12 9.11 -0.51
CA PHE A 83 21.96 9.09 0.69
C PHE A 83 23.44 9.13 0.32
N SER A 84 24.24 9.73 1.20
CA SER A 84 25.69 9.63 1.18
C SER A 84 26.14 8.38 1.93
N ASP A 85 27.42 8.01 1.80
CA ASP A 85 27.99 6.78 2.39
C ASP A 85 27.83 6.67 3.92
N ASN A 86 27.59 7.79 4.61
CA ASN A 86 27.36 7.84 6.05
C ASN A 86 25.88 7.76 6.45
N GLY A 87 24.97 7.50 5.49
CA GLY A 87 23.53 7.38 5.73
C GLY A 87 22.78 8.71 5.85
N HIS A 88 23.43 9.86 5.66
CA HIS A 88 22.76 11.15 5.61
C HIS A 88 22.26 11.49 4.21
N TRP A 89 21.14 12.21 4.15
CA TRP A 89 20.62 12.81 2.92
C TRP A 89 21.70 13.63 2.21
N GLN A 90 21.87 13.38 0.91
CA GLN A 90 22.64 14.26 0.06
C GLN A 90 21.97 15.65 0.07
N LYS A 91 22.77 16.72 0.07
CA LYS A 91 22.26 18.08 0.29
C LYS A 91 21.20 18.49 -0.73
N ALA A 92 21.38 18.08 -2.00
CA ALA A 92 20.45 18.37 -3.09
C ALA A 92 19.15 17.54 -3.01
N GLU A 93 19.21 16.35 -2.41
CA GLU A 93 18.11 15.39 -2.34
C GLU A 93 17.35 15.46 -1.00
N ARG A 94 17.58 16.52 -0.23
CA ARG A 94 16.91 16.69 1.07
C ARG A 94 15.41 16.89 0.84
N PRO A 95 14.55 16.10 1.52
CA PRO A 95 13.11 16.22 1.37
C PRO A 95 12.61 17.61 1.73
N VAL A 96 11.64 18.10 0.98
CA VAL A 96 10.97 19.37 1.27
C VAL A 96 9.82 19.09 2.23
N GLN A 97 9.58 20.01 3.17
CA GLN A 97 8.42 19.90 4.03
C GLN A 97 7.14 20.12 3.22
N TRP A 98 6.29 19.10 3.13
CA TRP A 98 4.96 19.24 2.55
C TRP A 98 4.10 20.11 3.46
N GLN A 99 3.43 21.12 2.90
CA GLN A 99 2.49 21.94 3.66
C GLN A 99 1.07 21.36 3.56
N GLU A 100 0.38 21.32 4.69
CA GLU A 100 -1.07 21.08 4.82
C GLU A 100 -1.61 19.86 4.04
N PRO A 101 -1.06 18.64 4.27
CA PRO A 101 -1.45 17.42 3.56
C PRO A 101 -2.94 17.08 3.67
N GLU A 102 -3.61 17.53 4.73
CA GLU A 102 -5.04 17.34 4.97
C GLU A 102 -5.90 17.98 3.87
N GLN A 103 -5.44 19.08 3.26
CA GLN A 103 -6.18 19.80 2.23
C GLN A 103 -6.30 19.01 0.93
N TYR A 104 -5.35 18.12 0.66
CA TYR A 104 -5.33 17.31 -0.55
C TYR A 104 -6.13 16.01 -0.41
N MET A 105 -6.59 15.65 0.79
CA MET A 105 -7.32 14.41 1.03
C MET A 105 -8.66 14.34 0.31
N GLU A 106 -9.31 15.48 0.09
CA GLU A 106 -10.56 15.58 -0.68
C GLU A 106 -10.32 15.80 -2.18
N ASN A 107 -9.05 15.88 -2.62
CA ASN A 107 -8.70 16.14 -4.00
C ASN A 107 -8.60 14.84 -4.82
N ASP A 108 -9.59 14.60 -5.69
CA ASP A 108 -9.60 13.44 -6.59
C ASP A 108 -8.37 13.37 -7.52
N HIS A 109 -7.76 14.51 -7.87
CA HIS A 109 -6.54 14.53 -8.67
C HIS A 109 -5.33 14.03 -7.87
N PHE A 110 -5.22 14.42 -6.60
CA PHE A 110 -4.16 13.93 -5.69
C PHE A 110 -4.17 12.40 -5.64
N TRP A 111 -5.34 11.80 -5.42
CA TRP A 111 -5.46 10.34 -5.36
C TRP A 111 -5.12 9.62 -6.67
N ARG A 112 -5.31 10.26 -7.83
CA ARG A 112 -4.84 9.71 -9.12
C ARG A 112 -3.31 9.73 -9.22
N ILE A 113 -2.67 10.79 -8.74
CA ILE A 113 -1.20 10.87 -8.69
C ILE A 113 -0.66 9.88 -7.66
N PHE A 114 -1.30 9.74 -6.50
CA PHE A 114 -0.95 8.74 -5.49
C PHE A 114 -1.03 7.31 -6.05
N ASP A 115 -2.13 6.93 -6.72
CA ASP A 115 -2.26 5.63 -7.40
C ASP A 115 -1.18 5.44 -8.47
N THR A 116 -0.82 6.51 -9.18
CA THR A 116 0.29 6.47 -10.15
C THR A 116 1.63 6.22 -9.48
N CYS A 117 1.91 6.87 -8.36
CA CYS A 117 3.14 6.67 -7.60
C CYS A 117 3.26 5.25 -7.04
N LEU A 118 2.17 4.71 -6.49
CA LEU A 118 2.13 3.32 -6.04
C LEU A 118 2.40 2.30 -7.16
N ARG A 119 2.05 2.61 -8.42
CA ARG A 119 2.28 1.73 -9.57
C ARG A 119 3.71 1.78 -10.11
N MET A 120 4.41 2.89 -9.89
CA MET A 120 5.78 3.07 -10.41
C MET A 120 6.85 2.45 -9.50
N MET A 121 6.49 2.13 -8.26
CA MET A 121 7.36 1.42 -7.34
C MET A 121 7.24 -0.10 -7.53
N PRO A 122 8.27 -0.87 -7.13
CA PRO A 122 8.21 -2.33 -7.16
C PRO A 122 6.95 -2.88 -6.48
N GLU A 123 6.37 -3.93 -7.07
CA GLU A 123 5.08 -4.49 -6.62
C GLU A 123 5.12 -4.88 -5.14
N ASN A 124 6.19 -5.57 -4.70
CA ASN A 124 6.38 -5.95 -3.30
C ASN A 124 6.41 -4.74 -2.34
N TYR A 125 6.92 -3.59 -2.78
CA TYR A 125 6.95 -2.39 -1.94
C TYR A 125 5.54 -1.81 -1.78
N SER A 126 4.83 -1.64 -2.89
CA SER A 126 3.47 -1.11 -2.88
C SER A 126 2.50 -2.03 -2.14
N ARG A 127 2.64 -3.35 -2.31
CA ARG A 127 1.82 -4.36 -1.63
C ARG A 127 2.03 -4.30 -0.12
N LEU A 128 3.27 -4.43 0.36
CA LEU A 128 3.57 -4.41 1.80
C LEU A 128 3.23 -3.06 2.45
N PHE A 129 3.45 -1.95 1.75
CA PHE A 129 3.03 -0.63 2.20
C PHE A 129 1.52 -0.56 2.38
N MET A 130 0.74 -1.03 1.41
CA MET A 130 -0.72 -0.99 1.48
C MET A 130 -1.30 -2.00 2.50
N MET A 131 -0.65 -3.16 2.70
CA MET A 131 -1.00 -4.06 3.79
C MET A 131 -0.82 -3.37 5.16
N ARG A 132 0.28 -2.64 5.32
CA ARG A 132 0.60 -1.97 6.59
C ARG A 132 -0.23 -0.72 6.84
N GLU A 133 -0.22 0.22 5.91
CA GLU A 133 -0.74 1.57 6.14
C GLU A 133 -2.24 1.68 5.88
N PHE A 134 -2.82 0.71 5.17
CA PHE A 134 -4.20 0.84 4.70
C PHE A 134 -5.09 -0.35 5.06
N LEU A 135 -4.60 -1.60 4.93
CA LEU A 135 -5.24 -2.74 5.58
C LEU A 135 -5.00 -2.77 7.10
N GLU A 136 -4.03 -1.98 7.60
CA GLU A 136 -3.68 -1.89 9.03
C GLU A 136 -3.29 -3.24 9.66
N LEU A 137 -2.75 -4.15 8.85
CA LEU A 137 -2.20 -5.41 9.35
C LEU A 137 -0.97 -5.14 10.22
N ASP A 138 -0.80 -5.93 11.27
CA ASP A 138 0.39 -5.85 12.09
C ASP A 138 1.61 -6.48 11.40
N SER A 139 2.82 -6.16 11.89
CA SER A 139 4.05 -6.65 11.28
C SER A 139 4.14 -8.17 11.28
N ASP A 140 3.61 -8.84 12.31
CA ASP A 140 3.68 -10.29 12.46
C ASP A 140 2.71 -10.98 11.50
N GLU A 141 1.50 -10.42 11.33
CA GLU A 141 0.52 -10.83 10.32
C GLU A 141 1.07 -10.69 8.91
N ILE A 142 1.71 -9.56 8.60
CA ILE A 142 2.31 -9.32 7.27
C ILE A 142 3.47 -10.28 7.01
N CYS A 143 4.39 -10.43 7.97
CA CYS A 143 5.53 -11.35 7.84
C CYS A 143 5.07 -12.79 7.65
N SER A 144 4.04 -13.20 8.39
CA SER A 144 3.44 -14.53 8.27
C SER A 144 2.72 -14.72 6.94
N ASN A 145 2.02 -13.71 6.43
CA ASN A 145 1.28 -13.78 5.17
C ASN A 145 2.20 -13.87 3.96
N GLU A 146 3.27 -13.09 3.96
CA GLU A 146 4.17 -12.94 2.81
C GLU A 146 5.42 -13.83 2.92
N ALA A 147 5.53 -14.64 3.99
CA ALA A 147 6.66 -15.51 4.28
C ALA A 147 8.02 -14.78 4.30
N ILE A 148 8.04 -13.60 4.93
CA ILE A 148 9.24 -12.75 5.05
C ILE A 148 9.64 -12.51 6.50
N SER A 149 10.90 -12.12 6.73
CA SER A 149 11.37 -11.71 8.05
C SER A 149 10.95 -10.26 8.39
N GLY A 150 10.85 -9.94 9.68
CA GLY A 150 10.58 -8.57 10.12
C GLY A 150 11.62 -7.56 9.64
N ASN A 151 12.90 -7.96 9.52
CA ASN A 151 13.92 -7.10 8.95
C ASN A 151 13.66 -6.79 7.46
N HIS A 152 13.28 -7.80 6.68
CA HIS A 152 12.90 -7.60 5.28
C HIS A 152 11.69 -6.66 5.17
N LEU A 153 10.66 -6.87 5.99
CA LEU A 153 9.49 -5.98 6.02
C LEU A 153 9.88 -4.53 6.33
N ASN A 154 10.69 -4.30 7.37
CA ASN A 154 11.11 -2.95 7.76
C ASN A 154 11.90 -2.24 6.66
N VAL A 155 12.87 -2.93 6.06
CA VAL A 155 13.66 -2.39 4.94
C VAL A 155 12.76 -2.06 3.75
N THR A 156 11.82 -2.95 3.40
CA THR A 156 10.90 -2.73 2.30
C THR A 156 9.94 -1.58 2.56
N LEU A 157 9.34 -1.49 3.76
CA LEU A 157 8.46 -0.37 4.13
C LEU A 157 9.20 0.97 4.10
N TYR A 158 10.45 0.99 4.56
CA TYR A 158 11.29 2.18 4.46
C TYR A 158 11.48 2.61 3.00
N ARG A 159 11.92 1.69 2.14
CA ARG A 159 12.11 1.95 0.70
C ARG A 159 10.81 2.37 0.00
N ALA A 160 9.70 1.75 0.38
CA ALA A 160 8.37 2.09 -0.11
C ALA A 160 8.01 3.55 0.18
N ARG A 161 8.19 3.99 1.43
CA ARG A 161 7.92 5.38 1.84
C ARG A 161 8.80 6.38 1.10
N ILE A 162 10.10 6.10 0.95
CA ILE A 162 11.02 6.97 0.23
C ILE A 162 10.58 7.11 -1.24
N ARG A 163 10.32 6.00 -1.93
CA ARG A 163 9.86 6.02 -3.33
C ARG A 163 8.55 6.76 -3.53
N LEU A 164 7.60 6.54 -2.62
CA LEU A 164 6.31 7.22 -2.67
C LEU A 164 6.50 8.73 -2.47
N ARG A 165 7.37 9.13 -1.54
CA ARG A 165 7.69 10.54 -1.31
C ARG A 165 8.33 11.19 -2.54
N GLU A 166 9.41 10.62 -3.07
CA GLU A 166 10.09 11.14 -4.27
C GLU A 166 9.12 11.34 -5.43
N CYS A 167 8.26 10.35 -5.66
CA CYS A 167 7.25 10.44 -6.72
C CYS A 167 6.25 11.57 -6.49
N LEU A 168 5.73 11.71 -5.26
CA LEU A 168 4.77 12.76 -4.92
C LEU A 168 5.42 14.13 -4.98
N GLU A 169 6.67 14.26 -4.53
CA GLU A 169 7.46 15.49 -4.66
C GLU A 169 7.56 15.92 -6.12
N ILE A 170 7.92 15.01 -7.04
CA ILE A 170 8.07 15.32 -8.47
C ILE A 170 6.74 15.55 -9.21
N ARG A 171 5.66 14.85 -8.82
CA ARG A 171 4.42 14.83 -9.62
C ARG A 171 3.31 15.70 -9.07
N TRP A 172 3.32 15.94 -7.76
CA TRP A 172 2.32 16.75 -7.07
C TRP A 172 2.94 18.06 -6.58
N PHE A 173 3.93 17.98 -5.69
CA PHE A 173 4.41 19.16 -4.96
C PHE A 173 5.34 20.08 -5.76
N SER A 174 6.08 19.57 -6.75
CA SER A 174 6.97 20.39 -7.59
C SER A 174 6.23 21.19 -8.67
N LYS A 175 4.91 21.03 -8.82
CA LYS A 175 4.09 21.81 -9.76
C LYS A 175 3.56 23.12 -9.19
N GLU A 176 3.71 23.35 -7.88
CA GLU A 176 3.26 24.56 -7.18
C GLU A 176 4.41 25.51 -6.80
N SER A 177 5.61 25.30 -7.35
CA SER A 177 6.80 26.16 -7.17
C SER A 177 7.01 27.14 -8.33
#